data_AF-A0A498QGV9-F1
#
_entry.id   AF-A0A498QGV9-F1
#
_cell.length_a   1.000
_cell.length_b   1.000
_cell.length_c   1.000
_cell.angle_alpha   90.00
_cell.angle_beta   90.00
_cell.angle_gamma   90.00
#
_symmetry.space_group_name_H-M   'P 1'
#
loop_
_entity.id
_entity.type
_entity.pdbx_description
1 polymer ?
#
loop_
_entity_poly.entity_id
_entity_poly.type
_entity_poly.pdbx_seq_one_letter_code
_entity_poly.pdbx_strand_id
1 'polypeptide(L)'
;MDYALLTPEVNSGRMWAGPGAGSLHAAAVAWNEMAANFYDAASTYATMLANLAMSWRVPSATKMTAAAALFVAWLTASAAEAERAGQHARLFAAAYEIAHLTTVPLAEVLTNRLGHHVLVATNFFGQNTPLIMLNEADYGRMWAQDAAAIYAYAEASAAASRLTPFTAPAPTTDPGGLAGQFAARAVGTGHASGEVLQHVARLHELTPSALQALASPASSGTWSKVWTAITDAANAMRKTTEWGLLGGKVAFEPIIFSLSVMDGMNMAA
;
A
#
# COMPACT_ATOMS: atom_id res chain seq x y z
N MET A 1 25.67 -0.04 14.66
CA MET A 1 27.09 0.14 14.31
C MET A 1 27.73 0.96 15.40
N ASP A 2 29.02 0.74 15.68
CA ASP A 2 29.76 1.52 16.66
C ASP A 2 30.59 2.59 15.93
N TYR A 3 30.12 3.84 15.98
CA TYR A 3 30.75 4.98 15.32
C TYR A 3 31.93 5.54 16.10
N ALA A 4 32.11 5.14 17.36
CA ALA A 4 33.26 5.53 18.17
C ALA A 4 34.54 4.77 17.74
N LEU A 5 34.40 3.64 17.03
CA LEU A 5 35.53 2.92 16.45
C LEU A 5 36.06 3.53 15.15
N LEU A 6 35.31 4.48 14.55
CA LEU A 6 35.71 5.17 13.33
C LEU A 6 36.43 6.48 13.68
N THR A 7 37.54 6.75 13.00
CA THR A 7 38.31 7.98 13.22
C THR A 7 37.56 9.22 12.73
N PRO A 8 37.90 10.43 13.24
CA PRO A 8 37.33 11.68 12.76
C PRO A 8 37.38 11.85 11.25
N GLU A 9 38.48 11.45 10.59
CA GLU A 9 38.61 11.58 9.13
C GLU A 9 37.51 10.82 8.37
N VAL A 10 37.09 9.67 8.91
CA VAL A 10 36.03 8.85 8.30
C VAL A 10 34.65 9.42 8.63
N ASN A 11 34.38 9.76 9.90
CA ASN A 11 33.08 10.29 10.31
C ASN A 11 32.82 11.68 9.70
N SER A 12 33.77 12.62 9.82
CA SER A 12 33.71 13.91 9.14
C SER A 12 33.62 13.73 7.63
N GLY A 13 34.50 12.92 7.03
CA GLY A 13 34.55 12.74 5.58
C GLY A 13 33.22 12.24 4.99
N ARG A 14 32.52 11.35 5.68
CA ARG A 14 31.20 10.86 5.26
C ARG A 14 30.09 11.87 5.45
N MET A 15 30.11 12.64 6.54
CA MET A 15 29.09 13.65 6.82
C MET A 15 29.18 14.87 5.90
N TRP A 16 30.39 15.26 5.52
CA TRP A 16 30.65 16.41 4.65
C TRP A 16 30.59 16.06 3.15
N ALA A 17 30.56 14.77 2.81
CA ALA A 17 30.33 14.31 1.45
C ALA A 17 28.84 14.10 1.17
N GLY A 18 28.42 14.38 -0.07
CA GLY A 18 27.08 14.05 -0.56
C GLY A 18 26.21 15.26 -0.92
N PRO A 19 24.97 15.01 -1.34
CA PRO A 19 24.09 16.03 -1.93
C PRO A 19 23.33 16.88 -0.88
N GLY A 20 23.47 16.59 0.41
CA GLY A 20 22.74 17.27 1.49
C GLY A 20 21.27 16.86 1.62
N ALA A 21 20.51 17.63 2.41
CA ALA A 21 19.11 17.33 2.75
C ALA A 21 18.07 17.81 1.72
N GLY A 22 18.49 18.37 0.58
CA GLY A 22 17.58 18.97 -0.40
C GLY A 22 16.51 18.00 -0.93
N SER A 23 16.86 16.73 -1.16
CA SER A 23 15.91 15.69 -1.59
C SER A 23 14.87 15.35 -0.52
N LEU A 24 15.22 15.44 0.76
CA LEU A 24 14.30 15.20 1.88
C LEU A 24 13.29 16.34 2.02
N HIS A 25 13.73 17.59 1.84
CA HIS A 25 12.83 18.74 1.80
C HIS A 25 11.88 18.68 0.60
N ALA A 26 12.38 18.31 -0.58
CA ALA A 26 11.55 18.10 -1.76
C ALA A 26 10.52 16.99 -1.55
N ALA A 27 10.93 15.86 -0.96
CA ALA A 27 10.02 14.78 -0.59
C ALA A 27 8.95 15.24 0.40
N ALA A 28 9.31 16.07 1.38
CA ALA A 28 8.35 16.64 2.33
C ALA A 28 7.28 17.48 1.63
N VAL A 29 7.64 18.28 0.62
CA VAL A 29 6.69 19.06 -0.17
C VAL A 29 5.77 18.14 -0.97
N ALA A 30 6.34 17.18 -1.71
CA ALA A 30 5.57 16.23 -2.53
C ALA A 30 4.55 15.42 -1.70
N TRP A 31 4.91 15.03 -0.48
CA TRP A 31 3.98 14.35 0.44
C TRP A 31 2.81 15.23 0.87
N ASN A 32 3.02 16.54 1.11
CA ASN A 32 1.90 17.43 1.44
C ASN A 32 1.02 17.70 0.21
N GLU A 33 1.60 17.79 -0.99
CA GLU A 33 0.83 17.89 -2.24
C GLU A 33 -0.05 16.65 -2.44
N MET A 34 0.50 15.45 -2.20
CA MET A 34 -0.27 14.20 -2.23
C MET A 34 -1.42 14.22 -1.21
N ALA A 35 -1.18 14.68 0.02
CA ALA A 35 -2.22 14.83 1.02
C ALA A 35 -3.34 15.77 0.56
N ALA A 36 -2.98 16.93 -0.01
CA ALA A 36 -3.94 17.89 -0.55
C ALA A 36 -4.80 17.26 -1.67
N ASN A 37 -4.18 16.50 -2.58
CA ASN A 37 -4.89 15.79 -3.64
C ASN A 37 -5.87 14.74 -3.08
N PHE A 38 -5.52 14.02 -2.01
CA PHE A 38 -6.44 13.08 -1.36
C PHE A 38 -7.62 13.78 -0.68
N TYR A 39 -7.40 14.90 0.00
CA TYR A 39 -8.49 15.69 0.59
C TYR A 39 -9.41 16.29 -0.49
N ASP A 40 -8.86 16.80 -1.58
CA ASP A 40 -9.63 17.33 -2.71
C ASP A 40 -10.50 16.24 -3.35
N ALA A 41 -9.90 15.07 -3.62
CA ALA A 41 -10.62 13.90 -4.10
C ALA A 41 -11.75 13.49 -3.13
N ALA A 42 -11.48 13.40 -1.83
CA ALA A 42 -12.48 13.06 -0.82
C ALA A 42 -13.67 14.04 -0.84
N SER A 43 -13.39 15.35 -0.92
CA SER A 43 -14.42 16.39 -0.98
C SER A 43 -15.27 16.34 -2.25
N THR A 44 -14.63 16.06 -3.38
CA THR A 44 -15.29 15.89 -4.68
C THR A 44 -16.21 14.67 -4.66
N TYR A 45 -15.73 13.52 -4.18
CA TYR A 45 -16.54 12.31 -4.03
C TYR A 45 -17.72 12.52 -3.08
N ALA A 46 -17.51 13.17 -1.93
CA ALA A 46 -18.57 13.48 -0.98
C ALA A 46 -19.66 14.36 -1.60
N THR A 47 -19.28 15.37 -2.40
CA THR A 47 -20.22 16.24 -3.13
C THR A 47 -21.03 15.46 -4.17
N MET A 48 -20.37 14.58 -4.93
CA MET A 48 -21.05 13.70 -5.90
C MET A 48 -22.06 12.78 -5.20
N LEU A 49 -21.69 12.20 -4.05
CA LEU A 49 -22.57 11.35 -3.26
C LEU A 49 -23.78 12.12 -2.72
N ALA A 50 -23.58 13.35 -2.25
CA ALA A 50 -24.67 14.21 -1.78
C ALA A 50 -25.65 14.52 -2.93
N ASN A 51 -25.15 14.86 -4.12
CA ASN A 51 -25.98 15.11 -5.30
C ASN A 51 -26.74 13.86 -5.76
N LEU A 52 -26.09 12.70 -5.77
CA LEU A 52 -26.73 11.43 -6.13
C LEU A 52 -27.83 11.05 -5.14
N ALA A 53 -27.63 11.30 -3.85
CA ALA A 53 -28.63 11.05 -2.82
C ALA A 53 -29.90 11.92 -2.97
N MET A 54 -29.80 13.08 -3.63
CA MET A 54 -30.97 13.92 -3.90
C MET A 54 -31.87 13.34 -4.99
N SER A 55 -31.28 12.81 -6.07
CA SER A 55 -32.00 12.35 -7.26
C SER A 55 -32.32 10.85 -7.26
N TRP A 56 -31.53 10.02 -6.58
CA TRP A 56 -31.70 8.57 -6.55
C TRP A 56 -31.91 8.04 -5.13
N ARG A 57 -33.19 7.88 -4.74
CA ARG A 57 -33.62 7.53 -3.37
C ARG A 57 -34.20 6.13 -3.26
N VAL A 58 -33.51 5.15 -3.85
CA VAL A 58 -33.93 3.74 -3.86
C VAL A 58 -33.05 2.95 -2.86
N PRO A 59 -33.53 1.87 -2.21
CA PRO A 59 -32.70 1.11 -1.26
C PRO A 59 -31.34 0.63 -1.81
N SER A 60 -31.25 0.38 -3.12
CA SER A 60 -29.98 0.08 -3.79
C SER A 60 -29.01 1.27 -3.78
N ALA A 61 -29.53 2.49 -3.96
CA ALA A 61 -28.75 3.73 -3.90
C ALA A 61 -28.15 3.93 -2.51
N THR A 62 -28.93 3.67 -1.44
CA THR A 62 -28.44 3.73 -0.05
C THR A 62 -27.29 2.75 0.21
N LYS A 63 -27.35 1.54 -0.36
CA LYS A 63 -26.24 0.58 -0.26
C LYS A 63 -24.99 1.05 -1.02
N MET A 64 -25.16 1.62 -2.21
CA MET A 64 -24.05 2.19 -2.98
C MET A 64 -23.41 3.37 -2.24
N THR A 65 -24.19 4.31 -1.70
CA THR A 65 -23.65 5.48 -1.01
C THR A 65 -22.92 5.10 0.27
N ALA A 66 -23.40 4.09 1.00
CA ALA A 66 -22.71 3.54 2.17
C ALA A 66 -21.34 2.95 1.81
N ALA A 67 -21.26 2.18 0.71
CA ALA A 67 -19.99 1.61 0.26
C ALA A 67 -19.01 2.69 -0.22
N ALA A 68 -19.50 3.71 -0.94
CA ALA A 68 -18.67 4.83 -1.39
C ALA A 68 -18.18 5.71 -0.22
N ALA A 69 -18.95 5.83 0.86
CA ALA A 69 -18.52 6.51 2.09
C ALA A 69 -17.27 5.87 2.72
N LEU A 70 -17.11 4.55 2.65
CA LEU A 70 -15.90 3.86 3.12
C LEU A 70 -14.66 4.27 2.32
N PHE A 71 -14.82 4.47 1.00
CA PHE A 71 -13.73 4.95 0.15
C PHE A 71 -13.36 6.41 0.45
N VAL A 72 -14.36 7.28 0.69
CA VAL A 72 -14.11 8.67 1.13
C VAL A 72 -13.36 8.68 2.47
N ALA A 73 -13.77 7.87 3.42
CA ALA A 73 -13.09 7.75 4.71
C ALA A 73 -11.63 7.27 4.54
N TRP A 74 -11.39 6.32 3.63
CA TRP A 74 -10.05 5.86 3.29
C TRP A 74 -9.19 6.97 2.65
N LEU A 75 -9.75 7.78 1.75
CA LEU A 75 -9.05 8.93 1.15
C LEU A 75 -8.63 9.93 2.23
N THR A 76 -9.54 10.27 3.15
CA THR A 76 -9.24 11.19 4.26
C THR A 76 -8.17 10.63 5.20
N ALA A 77 -8.22 9.33 5.52
CA ALA A 77 -7.21 8.68 6.34
C ALA A 77 -5.82 8.66 5.65
N SER A 78 -5.81 8.33 4.36
CA SER A 78 -4.59 8.31 3.53
C SER A 78 -3.97 9.71 3.38
N ALA A 79 -4.80 10.76 3.31
CA ALA A 79 -4.34 12.14 3.34
C ALA A 79 -3.56 12.45 4.63
N ALA A 80 -4.11 12.10 5.78
CA ALA A 80 -3.45 12.30 7.07
C ALA A 80 -2.15 11.46 7.20
N GLU A 81 -2.11 10.26 6.62
CA GLU A 81 -0.88 9.45 6.55
C GLU A 81 0.19 10.10 5.66
N ALA A 82 -0.20 10.68 4.52
CA ALA A 82 0.70 11.42 3.66
C ALA A 82 1.26 12.69 4.34
N GLU A 83 0.45 13.43 5.11
CA GLU A 83 0.93 14.57 5.92
C GLU A 83 2.01 14.14 6.93
N ARG A 84 1.78 13.01 7.61
CA ARG A 84 2.78 12.43 8.53
C ARG A 84 4.05 12.08 7.77
N ALA A 85 3.97 11.41 6.63
CA ALA A 85 5.14 11.10 5.81
C ALA A 85 5.95 12.36 5.46
N GLY A 86 5.27 13.46 5.12
CA GLY A 86 5.91 14.76 4.90
C GLY A 86 6.58 15.33 6.16
N GLN A 87 6.00 15.18 7.34
CA GLN A 87 6.62 15.56 8.62
C GLN A 87 7.87 14.72 8.92
N HIS A 88 7.81 13.40 8.72
CA HIS A 88 8.95 12.51 8.92
C HIS A 88 10.13 12.86 7.98
N ALA A 89 9.87 13.19 6.73
CA ALA A 89 10.90 13.66 5.79
C ALA A 89 11.62 14.93 6.30
N ARG A 90 10.88 15.88 6.90
CA ARG A 90 11.47 17.08 7.54
C ARG A 90 12.30 16.71 8.76
N LEU A 91 11.86 15.75 9.58
CA LEU A 91 12.62 15.31 10.75
C LEU A 91 13.95 14.66 10.34
N PHE A 92 13.97 13.86 9.27
CA PHE A 92 15.21 13.32 8.71
C PHE A 92 16.14 14.44 8.21
N ALA A 93 15.60 15.44 7.51
CA ALA A 93 16.37 16.57 7.03
C ALA A 93 17.01 17.35 8.19
N ALA A 94 16.21 17.67 9.22
CA ALA A 94 16.68 18.37 10.41
C ALA A 94 17.75 17.57 11.17
N ALA A 95 17.56 16.26 11.32
CA ALA A 95 18.55 15.39 11.94
C ALA A 95 19.89 15.42 11.19
N TYR A 96 19.86 15.36 9.85
CA TYR A 96 21.06 15.48 9.02
C TYR A 96 21.72 16.84 9.17
N GLU A 97 20.97 17.93 9.10
CA GLU A 97 21.51 19.30 9.19
C GLU A 97 22.16 19.55 10.56
N ILE A 98 21.54 19.09 11.65
CA ILE A 98 22.11 19.16 13.00
C ILE A 98 23.41 18.33 13.07
N ALA A 99 23.41 17.12 12.53
CA ALA A 99 24.58 16.27 12.51
C ALA A 99 25.73 16.89 11.70
N HIS A 100 25.41 17.49 10.55
CA HIS A 100 26.38 18.17 9.69
C HIS A 100 26.99 19.39 10.39
N LEU A 101 26.19 20.19 11.10
CA LEU A 101 26.66 21.36 11.85
C LEU A 101 27.46 21.02 13.11
N THR A 102 27.22 19.86 13.72
CA THR A 102 27.89 19.43 14.96
C THR A 102 29.11 18.55 14.70
N THR A 103 29.21 17.95 13.52
CA THR A 103 30.39 17.20 13.06
C THR A 103 31.52 18.15 12.71
N VAL A 104 32.73 17.82 13.10
CA VAL A 104 33.92 18.63 12.83
C VAL A 104 34.17 18.69 11.31
N PRO A 105 34.52 19.87 10.74
CA PRO A 105 34.92 19.95 9.35
C PRO A 105 36.19 19.14 9.05
N LEU A 106 36.19 18.38 7.96
CA LEU A 106 37.35 17.55 7.58
C LEU A 106 38.66 18.35 7.47
N ALA A 107 38.58 19.62 7.04
CA ALA A 107 39.76 20.49 6.96
C ALA A 107 40.41 20.76 8.33
N GLU A 108 39.62 20.85 9.42
CA GLU A 108 40.14 21.05 10.77
C GLU A 108 40.84 19.78 11.27
N VAL A 109 40.25 18.62 11.03
CA VAL A 109 40.87 17.31 11.35
C VAL A 109 42.22 17.18 10.65
N LEU A 110 42.27 17.47 9.34
CA LEU A 110 43.52 17.39 8.57
C LEU A 110 44.56 18.40 9.04
N THR A 111 44.14 19.61 9.43
CA THR A 111 45.05 20.63 9.97
C THR A 111 45.72 20.15 11.26
N ASN A 112 44.97 19.52 12.17
CA ASN A 112 45.52 18.91 13.38
C ASN A 112 46.51 17.78 13.06
N ARG A 113 46.20 16.91 12.09
CA ARG A 113 47.11 15.82 11.70
C ARG A 113 48.41 16.34 11.10
N LEU A 114 48.33 17.32 10.20
CA LEU A 114 49.51 17.96 9.61
C LEU A 114 50.35 18.68 10.68
N GLY A 115 49.70 19.40 11.59
CA GLY A 115 50.33 20.05 12.74
C GLY A 115 51.09 19.06 13.62
N HIS A 116 50.48 17.92 13.94
CA HIS A 116 51.14 16.84 14.68
C HIS A 116 52.45 16.38 14.01
N HIS A 117 52.41 16.12 12.70
CA HIS A 117 53.60 15.69 11.96
C HIS A 117 54.72 16.74 11.98
N VAL A 118 54.39 18.04 11.87
CA VAL A 118 55.37 19.14 11.97
C VAL A 118 55.95 19.22 13.38
N LEU A 119 55.13 19.13 14.42
CA LEU A 119 55.58 19.17 15.81
C LEU A 119 56.52 18.02 16.13
N VAL A 120 56.21 16.80 15.67
CA VAL A 120 57.06 15.61 15.82
C VAL A 120 58.37 15.78 15.05
N ALA A 121 58.32 16.21 13.79
CA ALA A 121 59.51 16.39 12.95
C ALA A 121 60.48 17.46 13.49
N THR A 122 59.96 18.44 14.24
CA THR A 122 60.76 19.52 14.85
C THR A 122 61.14 19.27 16.31
N ASN A 123 60.77 18.11 16.88
CA ASN A 123 60.98 17.79 18.30
C ASN A 123 62.40 17.29 18.63
N PHE A 124 63.45 17.89 18.04
CA PHE A 124 64.84 17.42 18.18
C PHE A 124 65.33 17.37 19.63
N PHE A 125 64.89 18.32 20.46
CA PHE A 125 65.29 18.46 21.86
C PHE A 125 64.18 18.08 22.85
N GLY A 126 63.08 17.48 22.38
CA GLY A 126 61.94 17.13 23.25
C GLY A 126 61.09 18.32 23.72
N GLN A 127 61.41 19.56 23.34
CA GLN A 127 60.71 20.77 23.78
C GLN A 127 59.26 20.87 23.26
N ASN A 128 58.95 20.25 22.12
CA ASN A 128 57.61 20.25 21.55
C ASN A 128 56.70 19.18 22.16
N THR A 129 57.19 18.32 23.05
CA THR A 129 56.40 17.24 23.65
C THR A 129 55.08 17.72 24.28
N PRO A 130 55.03 18.83 25.05
CA PRO A 130 53.76 19.36 25.57
C PRO A 130 52.78 19.79 24.46
N LEU A 131 53.28 20.36 23.35
CA LEU A 131 52.44 20.76 22.21
C LEU A 131 51.91 19.56 21.43
N ILE A 132 52.71 18.49 21.31
CA ILE A 132 52.27 17.23 20.70
C ILE A 132 51.10 16.64 21.50
N MET A 133 51.23 16.59 22.83
CA MET A 133 50.17 16.08 23.71
C MET A 133 48.90 16.94 23.63
N LEU A 134 49.04 18.28 23.55
CA LEU A 134 47.89 19.16 23.35
C LEU A 134 47.19 18.90 22.01
N ASN A 135 47.97 18.75 20.92
CA ASN A 135 47.43 18.43 19.61
C ASN A 135 46.73 17.06 19.58
N GLU A 136 47.28 16.05 20.26
CA GLU A 136 46.63 14.73 20.41
C GLU A 136 45.34 14.79 21.23
N ALA A 137 45.31 15.61 22.30
CA ALA A 137 44.10 15.83 23.08
C ALA A 137 43.01 16.51 22.25
N ASP A 138 43.38 17.50 21.42
CA ASP A 138 42.45 18.14 20.48
C ASP A 138 41.91 17.15 19.45
N TYR A 139 42.76 16.23 18.96
CA TYR A 139 42.32 15.15 18.08
C TYR A 139 41.32 14.21 18.78
N GLY A 140 41.59 13.82 20.02
CA GLY A 140 40.67 13.02 20.84
C GLY A 140 39.33 13.73 21.07
N ARG A 141 39.33 15.05 21.25
CA ARG A 141 38.10 15.86 21.33
C ARG A 141 37.31 15.82 20.03
N MET A 142 37.96 16.00 18.88
CA MET A 142 37.29 15.91 17.57
C MET A 142 36.68 14.52 17.35
N TRP A 143 37.38 13.46 17.77
CA TRP A 143 36.87 12.08 17.70
C TRP A 143 35.61 11.90 18.54
N ALA A 144 35.65 12.30 19.80
CA ALA A 144 34.47 12.21 20.67
C ALA A 144 33.29 13.02 20.13
N GLN A 145 33.54 14.22 19.59
CA GLN A 145 32.52 15.10 19.02
C GLN A 145 31.86 14.47 17.78
N ASP A 146 32.64 13.96 16.83
CA ASP A 146 32.11 13.31 15.64
C ASP A 146 31.32 12.05 15.97
N ALA A 147 31.81 11.23 16.90
CA ALA A 147 31.09 10.06 17.36
C ALA A 147 29.74 10.45 17.98
N ALA A 148 29.71 11.46 18.85
CA ALA A 148 28.50 11.97 19.46
C ALA A 148 27.50 12.52 18.42
N ALA A 149 27.98 13.27 17.43
CA ALA A 149 27.15 13.82 16.35
C ALA A 149 26.46 12.70 15.54
N ILE A 150 27.20 11.65 15.16
CA ILE A 150 26.63 10.54 14.40
C ILE A 150 25.71 9.65 15.26
N TYR A 151 25.97 9.49 16.55
CA TYR A 151 25.04 8.80 17.45
C TYR A 151 23.72 9.54 17.60
N ALA A 152 23.75 10.86 17.81
CA ALA A 152 22.55 11.68 17.85
C ALA A 152 21.77 11.63 16.52
N TYR A 153 22.49 11.66 15.39
CA TYR A 153 21.89 11.48 14.07
C TYR A 153 21.20 10.12 13.92
N ALA A 154 21.86 9.03 14.34
CA ALA A 154 21.33 7.68 14.25
C ALA A 154 20.08 7.51 15.11
N GLU A 155 20.08 8.06 16.33
CA GLU A 155 18.92 8.05 17.22
C GLU A 155 17.75 8.84 16.63
N ALA A 156 17.99 10.08 16.20
CA ALA A 156 16.97 10.92 15.58
C ALA A 156 16.39 10.28 14.30
N SER A 157 17.25 9.68 13.47
CA SER A 157 16.85 8.96 12.26
C SER A 157 16.02 7.71 12.58
N ALA A 158 16.39 6.96 13.61
CA ALA A 158 15.62 5.79 14.06
C ALA A 158 14.25 6.17 14.64
N ALA A 159 14.13 7.33 15.27
CA ALA A 159 12.84 7.88 15.69
C ALA A 159 12.02 8.31 14.47
N ALA A 160 12.64 9.01 13.51
CA ALA A 160 12.00 9.47 12.28
C ALA A 160 11.61 8.33 11.32
N SER A 161 12.18 7.14 11.43
CA SER A 161 11.83 6.00 10.55
C SER A 161 10.52 5.28 10.92
N ARG A 162 9.85 5.67 12.00
CA ARG A 162 8.62 5.03 12.48
C ARG A 162 7.38 5.55 11.73
N LEU A 163 7.17 5.04 10.51
CA LEU A 163 5.98 5.33 9.70
C LEU A 163 4.98 4.17 9.75
N THR A 164 3.69 4.51 9.79
CA THR A 164 2.61 3.54 9.62
C THR A 164 2.49 3.17 8.14
N PRO A 165 2.45 1.88 7.78
CA PRO A 165 2.18 1.47 6.41
C PRO A 165 0.79 1.91 5.94
N PHE A 166 0.70 2.37 4.69
CA PHE A 166 -0.58 2.66 4.05
C PHE A 166 -1.39 1.38 3.91
N THR A 167 -2.68 1.46 4.23
CA THR A 167 -3.61 0.34 4.06
C THR A 167 -4.35 0.50 2.74
N ALA A 168 -4.60 -0.60 2.02
CA ALA A 168 -5.42 -0.56 0.80
C ALA A 168 -6.90 -0.25 1.13
N PRO A 169 -7.65 0.40 0.24
CA PRO A 169 -9.08 0.64 0.46
C PRO A 169 -9.83 -0.69 0.51
N ALA A 170 -10.85 -0.77 1.38
CA ALA A 170 -11.74 -1.91 1.41
C ALA A 170 -12.53 -2.02 0.08
N PRO A 171 -12.82 -3.24 -0.40
CA PRO A 171 -13.66 -3.44 -1.57
C PRO A 171 -15.03 -2.79 -1.36
N THR A 172 -15.46 -1.95 -2.30
CA THR A 172 -16.77 -1.27 -2.25
C THR A 172 -17.91 -2.14 -2.80
N THR A 173 -17.59 -3.27 -3.41
CA THR A 173 -18.55 -4.16 -4.06
C THR A 173 -18.39 -5.57 -3.52
N ASP A 174 -19.51 -6.21 -3.17
CA ASP A 174 -19.55 -7.63 -2.80
C ASP A 174 -19.58 -8.51 -4.05
N PRO A 175 -18.55 -9.33 -4.31
CA PRO A 175 -18.52 -10.25 -5.44
C PRO A 175 -19.68 -11.27 -5.44
N GLY A 176 -20.22 -11.61 -4.27
CA GLY A 176 -21.39 -12.49 -4.10
C GLY A 176 -22.74 -11.78 -4.26
N GLY A 177 -22.75 -10.45 -4.38
CA GLY A 177 -23.97 -9.64 -4.39
C GLY A 177 -24.91 -9.99 -5.55
N LEU A 178 -24.37 -10.38 -6.71
CA LEU A 178 -25.17 -10.84 -7.85
C LEU A 178 -25.90 -12.15 -7.53
N ALA A 179 -25.23 -13.13 -6.93
CA ALA A 179 -25.85 -14.39 -6.51
C ALA A 179 -26.96 -14.15 -5.47
N GLY A 180 -26.73 -13.22 -4.52
CA GLY A 180 -27.75 -12.79 -3.57
C GLY A 180 -28.95 -12.10 -4.23
N GLN A 181 -28.73 -11.27 -5.26
CA GLN A 181 -29.82 -10.67 -6.04
C GLN A 181 -30.65 -11.73 -6.78
N PHE A 182 -30.01 -12.72 -7.40
CA PHE A 182 -30.72 -13.83 -8.04
C PHE A 182 -31.55 -14.63 -7.05
N ALA A 183 -31.00 -14.97 -5.88
CA ALA A 183 -31.72 -15.69 -4.82
C ALA A 183 -32.93 -14.88 -4.29
N ALA A 184 -32.76 -13.58 -4.03
CA ALA A 184 -33.86 -12.72 -3.58
C ALA A 184 -34.97 -12.59 -4.63
N ARG A 185 -34.63 -12.55 -5.92
CA ARG A 185 -35.60 -12.49 -7.04
C ARG A 185 -36.36 -13.82 -7.21
N ALA A 186 -35.71 -14.95 -6.96
CA ALA A 186 -36.35 -16.27 -6.97
C ALA A 186 -37.38 -16.42 -5.84
N VAL A 187 -37.10 -15.87 -4.66
CA VAL A 187 -38.04 -15.87 -3.52
C VAL A 187 -39.20 -14.90 -3.75
N GLY A 188 -38.93 -13.71 -4.31
CA GLY A 188 -39.93 -12.64 -4.47
C GLY A 188 -40.97 -12.83 -5.58
N THR A 189 -40.71 -13.69 -6.57
CA THR A 189 -41.64 -13.93 -7.69
C THR A 189 -42.66 -15.04 -7.42
N GLY A 190 -42.64 -15.67 -6.24
CA GLY A 190 -43.57 -16.75 -5.90
C GLY A 190 -43.41 -18.01 -6.77
N HIS A 191 -42.41 -18.08 -7.65
CA HIS A 191 -42.07 -19.25 -8.46
C HIS A 191 -41.29 -20.33 -7.70
N ALA A 192 -41.43 -20.36 -6.38
CA ALA A 192 -40.87 -21.40 -5.55
C ALA A 192 -41.89 -22.54 -5.41
N SER A 193 -41.86 -23.50 -6.33
CA SER A 193 -42.21 -24.87 -5.91
C SER A 193 -41.15 -25.32 -4.90
N GLY A 194 -41.53 -26.17 -3.93
CA GLY A 194 -40.63 -26.62 -2.86
C GLY A 194 -39.27 -27.18 -3.34
N GLU A 195 -39.20 -27.65 -4.60
CA GLU A 195 -37.97 -28.12 -5.26
C GLU A 195 -36.99 -27.01 -5.62
N VAL A 196 -37.46 -25.81 -5.99
CA VAL A 196 -36.60 -24.67 -6.38
C VAL A 196 -35.94 -24.07 -5.14
N LEU A 197 -36.66 -23.96 -4.03
CA LEU A 197 -36.08 -23.53 -2.74
C LEU A 197 -35.02 -24.52 -2.24
N GLN A 198 -35.23 -25.82 -2.43
CA GLN A 198 -34.23 -26.85 -2.10
C GLN A 198 -33.02 -26.82 -3.03
N HIS A 199 -33.19 -26.52 -4.32
CA HIS A 199 -32.07 -26.37 -5.26
C HIS A 199 -31.24 -25.12 -5.01
N VAL A 200 -31.88 -24.00 -4.67
CA VAL A 200 -31.19 -22.75 -4.30
C VAL A 200 -30.47 -22.90 -2.95
N ALA A 201 -31.08 -23.59 -1.98
CA ALA A 201 -30.42 -23.92 -0.72
C ALA A 201 -29.20 -24.85 -0.91
N ARG A 202 -29.31 -25.87 -1.77
CA ARG A 202 -28.16 -26.75 -2.12
C ARG A 202 -27.06 -26.01 -2.89
N LEU A 203 -27.39 -25.05 -3.74
CA LEU A 203 -26.41 -24.18 -4.40
C LEU A 203 -25.69 -23.28 -3.38
N HIS A 204 -26.40 -22.80 -2.36
CA HIS A 204 -25.84 -22.00 -1.27
C HIS A 204 -24.94 -22.81 -0.31
N GLU A 205 -25.17 -24.12 -0.17
CA GLU A 205 -24.28 -25.01 0.60
C GLU A 205 -23.05 -25.44 -0.20
N LEU A 206 -23.13 -25.46 -1.54
CA LEU A 206 -22.02 -25.88 -2.41
C LEU A 206 -21.03 -24.74 -2.73
N THR A 207 -21.38 -23.47 -2.48
CA THR A 207 -20.55 -22.30 -2.82
C THR A 207 -19.18 -22.26 -2.14
N PRO A 208 -18.99 -22.60 -0.85
CA PRO A 208 -17.65 -22.58 -0.24
C PRO A 208 -16.73 -23.64 -0.85
N SER A 209 -17.25 -24.85 -1.04
CA SER A 209 -16.51 -25.99 -1.62
C SER A 209 -16.24 -25.85 -3.11
N ALA A 210 -17.16 -25.24 -3.88
CA ALA A 210 -16.99 -24.99 -5.30
C ALA A 210 -15.98 -23.87 -5.56
N LEU A 211 -15.95 -22.81 -4.74
CA LEU A 211 -14.90 -21.79 -4.80
C LEU A 211 -13.52 -22.35 -4.40
N GLN A 212 -13.43 -23.21 -3.36
CA GLN A 212 -12.18 -23.88 -2.98
C GLN A 212 -11.66 -24.83 -4.07
N ALA A 213 -12.56 -25.49 -4.80
CA ALA A 213 -12.22 -26.33 -5.94
C ALA A 213 -11.80 -25.52 -7.18
N LEU A 214 -12.29 -24.28 -7.34
CA LEU A 214 -11.86 -23.33 -8.37
C LEU A 214 -10.44 -22.79 -8.14
N ALA A 215 -10.02 -22.74 -6.87
CA ALA A 215 -8.67 -22.37 -6.47
C ALA A 215 -7.64 -23.51 -6.60
N SER A 216 -8.08 -24.72 -6.94
CA SER A 216 -7.23 -25.93 -7.04
C SER A 216 -7.14 -26.43 -8.50
N PRO A 217 -5.94 -26.68 -9.08
CA PRO A 217 -5.78 -26.95 -10.51
C PRO A 217 -6.34 -28.29 -11.02
N ALA A 218 -6.91 -29.13 -10.16
CA ALA A 218 -7.18 -30.55 -10.44
C ALA A 218 -8.66 -30.92 -10.66
N SER A 219 -9.58 -29.96 -10.84
CA SER A 219 -11.03 -30.20 -10.73
C SER A 219 -11.80 -30.28 -12.06
N SER A 220 -11.21 -30.84 -13.13
CA SER A 220 -11.90 -31.04 -14.43
C SER A 220 -13.19 -31.87 -14.33
N GLY A 221 -13.24 -32.85 -13.43
CA GLY A 221 -14.44 -33.66 -13.18
C GLY A 221 -15.56 -32.95 -12.40
N THR A 222 -15.24 -31.87 -11.69
CA THR A 222 -16.22 -31.07 -10.92
C THR A 222 -16.92 -30.05 -11.82
N TRP A 223 -16.20 -29.51 -12.82
CA TRP A 223 -16.77 -28.55 -13.77
C TRP A 223 -17.86 -29.16 -14.65
N SER A 224 -17.67 -30.41 -15.08
CA SER A 224 -18.71 -31.18 -15.77
C SER A 224 -19.99 -31.30 -14.93
N LYS A 225 -19.89 -31.60 -13.63
CA LYS A 225 -21.05 -31.75 -12.74
C LYS A 225 -21.79 -30.44 -12.50
N VAL A 226 -21.05 -29.34 -12.32
CA VAL A 226 -21.62 -27.98 -12.19
C VAL A 226 -22.34 -27.58 -13.48
N TRP A 227 -21.70 -27.80 -14.63
CA TRP A 227 -22.32 -27.53 -15.93
C TRP A 227 -23.57 -28.38 -16.15
N THR A 228 -23.53 -29.67 -15.81
CA THR A 228 -24.69 -30.57 -15.93
C THR A 228 -25.83 -30.10 -15.02
N ALA A 229 -25.54 -29.69 -13.78
CA ALA A 229 -26.56 -29.18 -12.85
C ALA A 229 -27.18 -27.85 -13.32
N ILE A 230 -26.38 -26.95 -13.90
CA ILE A 230 -26.88 -25.70 -14.52
C ILE A 230 -27.75 -26.03 -15.74
N THR A 231 -27.33 -26.98 -16.56
CA THR A 231 -28.04 -27.37 -17.79
C THR A 231 -29.34 -28.11 -17.45
N ASP A 232 -29.35 -28.95 -16.42
CA ASP A 232 -30.54 -29.66 -15.93
C ASP A 232 -31.53 -28.68 -15.28
N ALA A 233 -31.05 -27.69 -14.52
CA ALA A 233 -31.89 -26.62 -13.98
C ALA A 233 -32.50 -25.75 -15.10
N ALA A 234 -31.72 -25.44 -16.13
CA ALA A 234 -32.22 -24.72 -17.31
C ALA A 234 -33.24 -25.54 -18.12
N ASN A 235 -33.00 -26.85 -18.29
CA ASN A 235 -33.91 -27.77 -18.97
C ASN A 235 -35.19 -28.04 -18.16
N ALA A 236 -35.11 -28.08 -16.83
CA ALA A 236 -36.27 -28.17 -15.94
C ALA A 236 -37.14 -26.91 -16.04
N MET A 237 -36.52 -25.72 -16.05
CA MET A 237 -37.22 -24.45 -16.30
C MET A 237 -37.90 -24.42 -17.68
N ARG A 238 -37.25 -24.95 -18.72
CA ARG A 238 -37.81 -25.06 -20.08
C ARG A 238 -39.04 -25.98 -20.13
N LYS A 239 -38.99 -27.14 -19.46
CA LYS A 239 -40.14 -28.07 -19.37
C LYS A 239 -41.32 -27.50 -18.58
N THR A 240 -41.06 -26.70 -17.54
CA THR A 240 -42.14 -26.01 -16.81
C THR A 240 -42.82 -24.91 -17.62
N THR A 241 -42.18 -24.41 -18.69
CA THR A 241 -42.80 -23.43 -19.60
C THR A 241 -43.73 -24.07 -20.63
N GLU A 242 -43.58 -25.36 -20.94
CA GLU A 242 -44.34 -26.05 -22.00
C GLU A 242 -45.76 -26.50 -21.59
N TRP A 243 -46.09 -26.56 -20.30
CA TRP A 243 -47.44 -26.89 -19.83
C TRP A 243 -48.34 -25.66 -19.54
N GLY A 244 -47.87 -24.45 -19.83
CA GLY A 244 -48.53 -23.20 -19.44
C GLY A 244 -48.97 -22.26 -20.55
N LEU A 245 -48.73 -22.55 -21.83
CA LEU A 245 -48.95 -21.58 -22.92
C LEU A 245 -49.80 -22.16 -24.05
N LEU A 246 -51.12 -22.26 -23.83
CA LEU A 246 -52.07 -21.89 -24.90
C LEU A 246 -51.95 -20.38 -25.09
N GLY A 247 -51.39 -19.96 -26.23
CA GLY A 247 -51.48 -18.58 -26.72
C GLY A 247 -50.20 -17.76 -26.58
N GLY A 248 -49.13 -18.15 -27.28
CA GLY A 248 -48.01 -17.23 -27.51
C GLY A 248 -46.74 -17.94 -27.94
N LYS A 249 -46.55 -18.10 -29.26
CA LYS A 249 -45.24 -18.49 -29.81
C LYS A 249 -44.26 -17.33 -29.59
N VAL A 250 -43.48 -17.38 -28.52
CA VAL A 250 -42.19 -16.70 -28.46
C VAL A 250 -41.14 -17.80 -28.47
N ALA A 251 -40.64 -18.10 -29.67
CA ALA A 251 -39.48 -18.95 -29.82
C ALA A 251 -38.29 -18.21 -29.18
N PHE A 252 -37.83 -18.71 -28.03
CA PHE A 252 -36.56 -18.30 -27.47
C PHE A 252 -35.47 -19.11 -28.20
N GLU A 253 -35.08 -18.64 -29.38
CA GLU A 253 -33.84 -19.07 -30.02
C GLU A 253 -32.66 -18.48 -29.21
N PRO A 254 -31.76 -19.31 -28.68
CA PRO A 254 -30.65 -18.84 -27.87
C PRO A 254 -29.57 -18.25 -28.78
N ILE A 255 -29.23 -16.97 -28.59
CA ILE A 255 -27.90 -16.49 -28.97
C ILE A 255 -26.93 -17.10 -27.96
N ILE A 256 -26.49 -18.32 -28.29
CA ILE A 256 -25.28 -18.95 -27.79
C ILE A 256 -24.14 -18.00 -28.16
N PHE A 257 -23.56 -17.31 -27.17
CA PHE A 257 -22.20 -16.81 -27.33
C PHE A 257 -21.29 -18.04 -27.39
N SER A 258 -21.13 -18.52 -28.62
CA SER A 258 -20.21 -19.57 -29.01
C SER A 258 -18.79 -19.13 -28.70
N LEU A 259 -18.16 -19.82 -27.75
CA LEU A 259 -16.98 -20.66 -27.96
C LEU A 259 -15.87 -20.18 -28.94
N SER A 260 -15.60 -18.88 -29.08
CA SER A 260 -14.48 -18.40 -29.94
C SER A 260 -13.20 -18.06 -29.16
N VAL A 261 -13.24 -18.02 -27.82
CA VAL A 261 -12.04 -17.66 -27.01
C VAL A 261 -11.29 -18.88 -26.45
N MET A 262 -11.89 -20.08 -26.47
CA MET A 262 -11.21 -21.29 -25.95
C MET A 262 -10.48 -22.14 -27.00
N ASP A 263 -10.72 -21.95 -28.31
CA ASP A 263 -9.92 -22.64 -29.34
C ASP A 263 -8.54 -21.98 -29.60
N GLY A 264 -8.34 -20.75 -29.14
CA GLY A 264 -7.05 -20.05 -29.26
C GLY A 264 -5.98 -20.45 -28.23
N MET A 265 -6.33 -21.24 -27.21
CA MET A 265 -5.42 -21.62 -26.12
C MET A 265 -4.87 -23.05 -26.20
N ASN A 266 -5.10 -23.77 -27.31
CA ASN A 266 -4.65 -25.16 -27.45
C ASN A 266 -3.71 -25.44 -28.64
N MET A 267 -3.12 -24.41 -29.26
CA MET A 267 -2.09 -24.57 -30.31
C MET A 267 -0.91 -23.63 -30.04
N ALA A 268 -0.17 -23.90 -28.96
CA ALA A 268 1.23 -23.47 -28.77
C ALA A 268 1.89 -24.41 -27.74
N ALA A 269 2.00 -25.68 -28.14
CA ALA A 269 3.04 -26.62 -27.70
C ALA A 269 3.72 -27.14 -28.97
#